data_AF-A0AAV0TQN1-F1
#
_entry.id   AF-A0AAV0TQN1-F1
#
_cell.length_a   1.000
_cell.length_b   1.000
_cell.length_c   1.000
_cell.angle_alpha   90.00
_cell.angle_beta   90.00
_cell.angle_gamma   90.00
#
_symmetry.space_group_name_H-M   'P 1'
#
loop_
_entity.id
_entity.type
_entity.pdbx_description
1 polymer ?
#
loop_
_entity_poly.entity_id
_entity_poly.type
_entity_poly.pdbx_seq_one_letter_code
_entity_poly.pdbx_strand_id
1 'polypeptide(L)'
;MREVFEAFLTDPIRVNEDVFALWLEGHNARDSLAARLRLPLSVQMPFLTENVIAKQQELVWRDTVDQYRLYDKLEHYLSQPSLFRSQLLFQIPPAQQYYMVERYYARDADVDRWLLGKKLSGQLEKDLDDVAERSGPSTSLLSEQLASTYACLLFILHTRFQVHPHHPDAGFLTWSDLRFFAVLLMTHWLPQRKRLPKLMFPDGSISKDAAADTVVENGAQIALRSPSTGEWPAISFLQERLQPTSVWETVGLDLSHPLTNCLRDLKVHLINDDDVLKVFREKVLTRLRLWTAAKGMLRENASSIDELESKLYLVVHGFLTIGAGLSQPKEFQHLLEHLLTRVVRVLHDCKIMKPQLNALCSALVDSLPELDVWYLNGQETRNLLLASWHRFISICRVVVLTVYDRCHPSAISTTCQQATCSAGSEQTATNVSATHNGMANAFESQARQ
;
A
#
# COMPACT_ATOMS: atom_id res chain seq x y z
N MET A 1 3.60 6.60 -60.06
CA MET A 1 4.71 6.82 -59.10
C MET A 1 4.85 5.52 -58.33
N ARG A 2 5.90 4.72 -58.55
CA ARG A 2 6.13 3.49 -57.77
C ARG A 2 6.73 3.93 -56.44
N GLU A 3 5.99 3.75 -55.35
CA GLU A 3 6.53 3.92 -54.00
C GLU A 3 7.62 2.87 -53.81
N VAL A 4 8.87 3.33 -53.74
CA VAL A 4 10.01 2.49 -53.41
C VAL A 4 10.09 2.46 -51.88
N PHE A 5 9.76 1.33 -51.28
CA PHE A 5 9.98 1.12 -49.85
C PHE A 5 11.38 0.54 -49.66
N GLU A 6 12.22 1.24 -48.90
CA GLU A 6 13.45 0.65 -48.34
C GLU A 6 13.08 -0.18 -47.10
N ALA A 7 13.28 -1.49 -47.18
CA ALA A 7 13.12 -2.39 -46.05
C ALA A 7 14.51 -2.75 -45.50
N PHE A 8 14.76 -2.43 -44.24
CA PHE A 8 15.98 -2.82 -43.53
C PHE A 8 15.68 -4.11 -42.75
N LEU A 9 16.23 -5.24 -43.22
CA LEU A 9 16.19 -6.50 -42.48
C LEU A 9 17.41 -6.55 -41.56
N THR A 10 17.17 -6.57 -40.25
CA THR A 10 18.19 -6.88 -39.24
C THR A 10 17.82 -8.17 -38.55
N ASP A 11 18.84 -8.89 -38.06
CA ASP A 11 18.57 -9.99 -37.14
C ASP A 11 17.81 -9.44 -35.92
N PRO A 12 16.76 -10.14 -35.47
CA PRO A 12 16.02 -9.72 -34.30
C PRO A 12 16.96 -9.65 -33.11
N ILE A 13 16.90 -8.54 -32.39
CA ILE A 13 17.72 -8.35 -31.19
C ILE A 13 17.24 -9.36 -30.16
N ARG A 14 18.10 -10.31 -29.80
CA ARG A 14 17.82 -11.28 -28.75
C ARG A 14 18.34 -10.73 -27.43
N VAL A 15 17.46 -10.27 -26.57
CA VAL A 15 17.85 -9.89 -25.21
C VAL A 15 18.13 -11.14 -24.39
N ASN A 16 19.27 -11.18 -23.71
CA ASN A 16 19.62 -12.25 -22.80
C ASN A 16 19.04 -11.95 -21.41
N GLU A 17 18.07 -12.75 -20.97
CA GLU A 17 17.31 -12.53 -19.74
C GLU A 17 18.18 -12.56 -18.47
N ASP A 18 19.18 -13.45 -18.42
CA ASP A 18 20.10 -13.58 -17.29
C ASP A 18 21.02 -12.36 -17.18
N VAL A 19 21.52 -11.89 -18.31
CA VAL A 19 22.39 -10.71 -18.39
C VAL A 19 21.61 -9.45 -18.07
N PHE A 20 20.35 -9.37 -18.50
CA PHE A 20 19.45 -8.27 -18.17
C PHE A 20 19.17 -8.21 -16.67
N ALA A 21 18.93 -9.34 -15.99
CA ALA A 21 18.75 -9.38 -14.54
C ALA A 21 20.00 -8.87 -13.79
N LEU A 22 21.19 -9.32 -14.19
CA LEU A 22 22.45 -8.87 -13.58
C LEU A 22 22.71 -7.37 -13.82
N TRP A 23 22.33 -6.85 -14.98
CA TRP A 23 22.40 -5.40 -15.27
C TRP A 23 21.45 -4.61 -14.36
N LEU A 24 20.22 -5.10 -14.15
CA LEU A 24 19.25 -4.49 -13.23
C LEU A 24 19.75 -4.49 -11.77
N GLU A 25 20.47 -5.53 -11.37
CA GLU A 25 21.12 -5.64 -10.05
C GLU A 25 22.35 -4.72 -9.90
N GLY A 26 22.74 -4.01 -10.96
CA GLY A 26 23.85 -3.06 -10.96
C GLY A 26 25.23 -3.72 -11.14
N HIS A 27 25.30 -5.00 -11.51
CA HIS A 27 26.56 -5.64 -11.85
C HIS A 27 27.13 -5.03 -13.13
N ASN A 28 28.45 -4.86 -13.19
CA ASN A 28 29.12 -4.45 -14.42
C ASN A 28 29.33 -5.65 -15.36
N ALA A 29 29.63 -5.39 -16.64
CA ALA A 29 29.78 -6.43 -17.65
C ALA A 29 30.83 -7.52 -17.28
N ARG A 30 31.87 -7.18 -16.52
CA ARG A 30 32.93 -8.11 -16.09
C ARG A 30 32.43 -9.08 -15.02
N ASP A 31 31.67 -8.58 -14.06
CA ASP A 31 31.06 -9.40 -13.02
C ASP A 31 29.98 -10.32 -13.62
N SER A 32 29.21 -9.82 -14.57
CA SER A 32 28.21 -10.61 -15.29
C SER A 32 28.83 -11.71 -16.15
N LEU A 33 29.99 -11.46 -16.78
CA LEU A 33 30.76 -12.53 -17.43
C LEU A 33 31.15 -13.63 -16.42
N ALA A 34 31.65 -13.24 -15.25
CA ALA A 34 32.05 -14.20 -14.23
C ALA A 34 30.84 -15.03 -13.73
N ALA A 35 29.66 -14.42 -13.61
CA ALA A 35 28.42 -15.12 -13.30
C ALA A 35 28.00 -16.10 -14.41
N ARG A 36 28.03 -15.65 -15.69
CA ARG A 36 27.70 -16.50 -16.86
C ARG A 36 28.63 -17.71 -17.01
N LEU A 37 29.91 -17.57 -16.66
CA LEU A 37 30.88 -18.66 -16.71
C LEU A 37 30.75 -19.66 -15.55
N ARG A 38 30.05 -19.29 -14.47
CA ARG A 38 29.76 -20.16 -13.32
C ARG A 38 28.51 -21.00 -13.51
N LEU A 39 27.62 -20.64 -14.43
CA LEU A 39 26.47 -21.49 -14.77
C LEU A 39 26.98 -22.77 -15.42
N PRO A 40 26.51 -23.96 -14.97
CA PRO A 40 26.88 -25.21 -15.62
C PRO A 40 26.38 -25.17 -17.07
N LEU A 41 27.31 -25.23 -18.03
CA LEU A 41 26.94 -25.34 -19.43
C LEU A 41 26.09 -26.61 -19.60
N SER A 42 24.86 -26.43 -20.08
CA SER A 42 23.93 -27.52 -20.42
C SER A 42 24.45 -28.42 -21.54
N VAL A 43 25.54 -28.03 -22.19
CA VAL A 43 26.24 -28.81 -23.20
C VAL A 43 27.66 -29.07 -22.72
N GLN A 44 27.89 -30.27 -22.14
CA GLN A 44 29.24 -30.81 -22.12
C GLN A 44 29.63 -31.05 -23.58
N MET A 45 30.60 -30.28 -24.08
CA MET A 45 31.18 -30.48 -25.40
C MET A 45 32.48 -31.29 -25.21
N PRO A 46 32.44 -32.63 -25.32
CA PRO A 46 33.56 -33.51 -24.96
C PRO A 46 34.80 -33.44 -25.89
N PHE A 47 34.87 -32.44 -26.78
CA PHE A 47 35.91 -32.35 -27.81
C PHE A 47 36.66 -31.01 -27.86
N LEU A 48 36.53 -30.14 -26.85
CA LEU A 48 37.15 -28.81 -26.89
C LEU A 48 38.58 -28.81 -26.35
N THR A 49 39.54 -28.49 -27.22
CA THR A 49 40.92 -28.11 -26.88
C THR A 49 40.93 -26.77 -26.12
N GLU A 50 41.97 -26.50 -25.31
CA GLU A 50 42.11 -25.24 -24.52
C GLU A 50 41.87 -23.97 -25.35
N ASN A 51 42.30 -23.97 -26.62
CA ASN A 51 42.09 -22.87 -27.56
C ASN A 51 40.61 -22.57 -27.87
N VAL A 52 39.73 -23.57 -27.84
CA VAL A 52 38.30 -23.37 -28.11
C VAL A 52 37.59 -22.82 -26.87
N ILE A 53 38.03 -23.21 -25.67
CA ILE A 53 37.52 -22.67 -24.41
C ILE A 53 37.84 -21.18 -24.29
N ALA A 54 39.08 -20.78 -24.59
CA ALA A 54 39.49 -19.37 -24.59
C ALA A 54 38.69 -18.55 -25.61
N LYS A 55 38.50 -19.08 -26.83
CA LYS A 55 37.71 -18.42 -27.88
C LYS A 55 36.22 -18.32 -27.52
N GLN A 56 35.67 -19.32 -26.85
CA GLN A 56 34.30 -19.29 -26.36
C GLN A 56 34.12 -18.24 -25.27
N GLN A 57 35.06 -18.14 -24.32
CA GLN A 57 35.05 -17.09 -23.29
C GLN A 57 35.11 -15.69 -23.91
N GLU A 58 35.94 -15.49 -24.94
CA GLU A 58 36.02 -14.23 -25.68
C GLU A 58 34.69 -13.87 -26.37
N LEU A 59 34.00 -14.85 -26.97
CA LEU A 59 32.70 -14.65 -27.59
C LEU A 59 31.62 -14.28 -26.56
N VAL A 60 31.60 -14.96 -25.41
CA VAL A 60 30.66 -14.65 -24.32
C VAL A 60 30.95 -13.26 -23.74
N TRP A 61 32.22 -12.86 -23.64
CA TRP A 61 32.59 -11.51 -23.21
C TRP A 61 32.05 -10.44 -24.17
N ARG A 62 32.26 -10.61 -25.49
CA ARG A 62 31.78 -9.68 -26.51
C ARG A 62 30.26 -9.57 -26.49
N ASP A 63 29.56 -10.71 -26.44
CA ASP A 63 28.10 -10.75 -26.30
C ASP A 63 27.62 -10.02 -25.04
N THR A 64 28.25 -10.26 -23.89
CA THR A 64 27.89 -9.57 -22.62
C THR A 64 28.06 -8.07 -22.74
N VAL A 65 29.17 -7.60 -23.30
CA VAL A 65 29.44 -6.16 -23.48
C VAL A 65 28.44 -5.51 -24.45
N ASP A 66 28.09 -6.20 -25.54
CA ASP A 66 27.13 -5.67 -26.50
C ASP A 66 25.69 -5.65 -25.95
N GLN A 67 25.30 -6.62 -25.11
CA GLN A 67 24.05 -6.59 -24.37
C GLN A 67 24.00 -5.41 -23.38
N TYR A 68 25.08 -5.13 -22.65
CA TYR A 68 25.15 -3.96 -21.76
C TYR A 68 24.99 -2.64 -22.51
N ARG A 69 25.69 -2.47 -23.64
CA ARG A 69 25.54 -1.29 -24.52
C ARG A 69 24.13 -1.14 -25.06
N LEU A 70 23.45 -2.25 -25.33
CA LEU A 70 22.05 -2.25 -25.73
C LEU A 70 21.17 -1.78 -24.56
N TYR A 71 21.38 -2.30 -23.35
CA TYR A 71 20.58 -1.92 -22.18
C TYR A 71 20.74 -0.44 -21.81
N ASP A 72 21.95 0.11 -21.88
CA ASP A 72 22.18 1.55 -21.65
C ASP A 72 21.39 2.41 -22.64
N LYS A 73 21.26 1.97 -23.90
CA LYS A 73 20.43 2.68 -24.91
C LYS A 73 18.94 2.46 -24.67
N LEU A 74 18.55 1.31 -24.12
CA LEU A 74 17.17 0.97 -23.82
C LEU A 74 16.68 1.57 -22.51
N GLU A 75 17.55 1.94 -21.57
CA GLU A 75 17.20 2.44 -20.24
C GLU A 75 16.21 3.61 -20.30
N HIS A 76 16.47 4.59 -21.17
CA HIS A 76 15.53 5.72 -21.37
C HIS A 76 14.15 5.26 -21.87
N TYR A 77 14.10 4.26 -22.75
CA TYR A 77 12.83 3.68 -23.20
C TYR A 77 12.16 2.84 -22.11
N LEU A 78 12.93 2.07 -21.34
CA LEU A 78 12.43 1.29 -20.21
C LEU A 78 11.84 2.22 -19.13
N SER A 79 12.39 3.42 -18.96
CA SER A 79 11.83 4.46 -18.07
C SER A 79 10.50 5.05 -18.55
N GLN A 80 10.16 4.87 -19.84
CA GLN A 80 8.94 5.39 -20.46
C GLN A 80 8.32 4.34 -21.38
N PRO A 81 7.48 3.42 -20.85
CA PRO A 81 7.03 2.24 -21.59
C PRO A 81 6.27 2.56 -22.89
N SER A 82 5.56 3.70 -22.94
CA SER A 82 4.91 4.18 -24.17
C SER A 82 5.89 4.44 -25.31
N LEU A 83 7.10 4.94 -25.01
CA LEU A 83 8.17 5.12 -25.98
C LEU A 83 8.82 3.79 -26.34
N PHE A 84 8.96 2.86 -25.39
CA PHE A 84 9.50 1.54 -25.68
C PHE A 84 8.63 0.71 -26.61
N ARG A 85 7.30 0.91 -26.58
CA ARG A 85 6.36 0.26 -27.52
C ARG A 85 6.41 0.86 -28.92
N SER A 86 6.62 2.16 -29.02
CA SER A 86 6.53 2.92 -30.28
C SER A 86 7.88 3.11 -30.98
N GLN A 87 8.99 2.82 -30.30
CA GLN A 87 10.32 2.88 -30.91
C GLN A 87 10.47 1.83 -32.01
N LEU A 88 11.11 2.23 -33.11
CA LEU A 88 11.40 1.39 -34.27
C LEU A 88 12.92 1.09 -34.42
N LEU A 89 13.73 1.57 -33.48
CA LEU A 89 15.19 1.49 -33.53
C LEU A 89 15.71 0.08 -33.17
N PHE A 90 15.03 -0.58 -32.24
CA PHE A 90 15.37 -1.90 -31.73
C PHE A 90 14.23 -2.86 -32.04
N GLN A 91 14.47 -3.81 -32.94
CA GLN A 91 13.50 -4.85 -33.27
C GLN A 91 13.46 -5.91 -32.16
N ILE A 92 12.73 -5.60 -31.07
CA ILE A 92 12.52 -6.49 -29.93
C ILE A 92 11.09 -7.02 -29.99
N PRO A 93 10.87 -8.35 -29.95
CA PRO A 93 9.53 -8.93 -29.96
C PRO A 93 8.65 -8.41 -28.83
N PRO A 94 7.33 -8.21 -29.03
CA PRO A 94 6.44 -7.68 -28.00
C PRO A 94 6.51 -8.44 -26.66
N ALA A 95 6.54 -9.78 -26.70
CA ALA A 95 6.66 -10.60 -25.50
C ALA A 95 7.93 -10.30 -24.68
N GLN A 96 9.05 -10.04 -25.35
CA GLN A 96 10.30 -9.68 -24.71
C GLN A 96 10.29 -8.23 -24.21
N GLN A 97 9.61 -7.31 -24.89
CA GLN A 97 9.39 -5.95 -24.38
C GLN A 97 8.59 -5.95 -23.07
N TYR A 98 7.52 -6.75 -22.99
CA TYR A 98 6.74 -6.93 -21.76
C TYR A 98 7.61 -7.46 -20.62
N TYR A 99 8.39 -8.54 -20.86
CA TYR A 99 9.31 -9.09 -19.87
C TYR A 99 10.31 -8.05 -19.35
N MET A 100 10.92 -7.29 -20.26
CA MET A 100 11.93 -6.30 -19.89
C MET A 100 11.36 -5.15 -19.06
N VAL A 101 10.19 -4.62 -19.45
CA VAL A 101 9.49 -3.58 -18.67
C VAL A 101 9.09 -4.12 -17.31
N GLU A 102 8.51 -5.33 -17.26
CA GLU A 102 8.09 -5.95 -16.01
C GLU A 102 9.27 -6.12 -15.05
N ARG A 103 10.41 -6.63 -15.51
CA ARG A 103 11.61 -6.78 -14.69
C ARG A 103 12.27 -5.45 -14.31
N TYR A 104 12.27 -4.46 -15.21
CA TYR A 104 12.83 -3.13 -14.93
C TYR A 104 12.07 -2.39 -13.82
N TYR A 105 10.75 -2.55 -13.78
CA TYR A 105 9.90 -1.95 -12.76
C TYR A 105 9.56 -2.90 -11.59
N ALA A 106 10.00 -4.16 -11.65
CA ALA A 106 9.92 -5.08 -10.51
C ALA A 106 10.87 -4.58 -9.43
N ARG A 107 10.37 -3.68 -8.60
CA ARG A 107 11.13 -3.02 -7.54
C ARG A 107 11.39 -3.94 -6.36
N ASP A 108 12.52 -3.69 -5.73
CA ASP A 108 12.91 -4.27 -4.45
C ASP A 108 12.04 -3.69 -3.30
N ALA A 109 11.56 -4.57 -2.42
CA ALA A 109 10.72 -4.21 -1.28
C ALA A 109 11.40 -3.20 -0.33
N ASP A 110 12.74 -3.19 -0.30
CA ASP A 110 13.52 -2.25 0.50
C ASP A 110 13.57 -0.85 -0.12
N VAL A 111 13.52 -0.73 -1.45
CA VAL A 111 13.48 0.54 -2.18
C VAL A 111 12.12 1.21 -2.03
N ASP A 112 11.02 0.45 -2.03
CA ASP A 112 9.68 0.98 -1.77
C ASP A 112 9.56 1.53 -0.35
N ARG A 113 10.17 0.84 0.62
CA ARG A 113 10.22 1.29 2.03
C ARG A 113 11.11 2.51 2.24
N TRP A 114 12.19 2.62 1.47
CA TRP A 114 13.07 3.78 1.43
C TRP A 114 12.42 5.00 0.75
N LEU A 115 11.65 4.79 -0.33
CA LEU A 115 10.90 5.86 -1.02
C LEU A 115 9.88 6.54 -0.09
N LEU A 116 9.24 5.77 0.79
CA LEU A 116 8.30 6.28 1.80
C LEU A 116 8.98 7.18 2.86
N GLY A 117 10.31 7.13 2.97
CA GLY A 117 11.09 7.93 3.90
C GLY A 117 11.65 9.23 3.33
N LYS A 118 11.61 9.42 2.00
CA LYS A 118 12.11 10.64 1.35
C LYS A 118 10.96 11.48 0.85
N LYS A 119 11.02 12.78 1.14
CA LYS A 119 10.21 13.80 0.46
C LYS A 119 10.51 13.68 -1.04
N LEU A 120 9.57 13.19 -1.82
CA LEU A 120 9.78 12.96 -3.25
C LEU A 120 10.10 14.28 -3.94
N SER A 121 11.03 14.22 -4.90
CA SER A 121 11.22 15.34 -5.81
C SER A 121 9.96 15.47 -6.65
N GLY A 122 9.44 16.68 -6.84
CA GLY A 122 8.22 16.92 -7.64
C GLY A 122 8.32 16.42 -9.08
N GLN A 123 9.52 16.06 -9.54
CA GLN A 123 9.75 15.38 -10.82
C GLN A 123 9.27 13.92 -10.80
N LEU A 124 9.53 13.17 -9.73
CA LEU A 124 9.09 11.78 -9.64
C LEU A 124 7.57 11.69 -9.47
N GLU A 125 6.95 12.61 -8.71
CA GLU A 125 5.49 12.72 -8.61
C GLU A 125 4.87 12.97 -10.01
N LYS A 126 5.44 13.91 -10.76
CA LYS A 126 4.98 14.22 -12.13
C LYS A 126 5.19 13.08 -13.12
N ASP A 127 6.37 12.45 -13.10
CA ASP A 127 6.68 11.33 -14.00
C ASP A 127 5.78 10.12 -13.68
N LEU A 128 5.42 9.95 -12.41
CA LEU A 128 4.50 8.92 -11.96
C LEU A 128 3.03 9.21 -12.31
N ASP A 129 2.58 10.46 -12.19
CA ASP A 129 1.27 10.92 -12.66
C ASP A 129 1.16 10.78 -14.19
N ASP A 130 2.22 11.15 -14.93
CA ASP A 130 2.31 10.97 -16.39
C ASP A 130 2.23 9.48 -16.80
N VAL A 131 2.84 8.56 -16.02
CA VAL A 131 2.72 7.11 -16.24
C VAL A 131 1.31 6.61 -15.92
N ALA A 132 0.69 7.11 -14.85
CA ALA A 132 -0.67 6.76 -14.46
C ALA A 132 -1.74 7.31 -15.42
N GLU A 133 -1.52 8.46 -16.07
CA GLU A 133 -2.44 9.07 -17.03
C GLU A 133 -2.30 8.54 -18.47
N ARG A 134 -1.16 7.92 -18.82
CA ARG A 134 -0.87 7.50 -20.21
C ARG A 134 -0.95 5.98 -20.45
N SER A 135 -0.95 5.18 -19.40
CA SER A 135 -0.96 3.71 -19.45
C SER A 135 -2.36 3.07 -19.52
N GLY A 136 -3.22 3.44 -20.47
CA GLY A 136 -4.55 2.83 -20.60
C GLY A 136 -4.53 1.28 -20.69
N PRO A 137 -5.62 0.57 -20.35
CA PRO A 137 -5.65 -0.90 -20.22
C PRO A 137 -5.29 -1.69 -21.49
N SER A 138 -5.30 -1.04 -22.65
CA SER A 138 -4.93 -1.64 -23.95
C SER A 138 -3.50 -1.27 -24.39
N THR A 139 -2.85 -0.33 -23.68
CA THR A 139 -1.57 0.28 -24.05
C THR A 139 -0.47 0.13 -23.01
N SER A 140 -0.78 -0.28 -21.78
CA SER A 140 0.21 -0.52 -20.72
C SER A 140 1.11 -1.73 -21.04
N LEU A 141 2.42 -1.48 -21.16
CA LEU A 141 3.43 -2.55 -21.14
C LEU A 141 3.68 -3.12 -19.73
N LEU A 142 3.10 -2.50 -18.70
CA LEU A 142 3.12 -2.97 -17.32
C LEU A 142 2.09 -4.08 -17.12
N SER A 143 2.47 -5.15 -16.42
CA SER A 143 1.51 -6.15 -15.94
C SER A 143 0.54 -5.53 -14.94
N GLU A 144 -0.67 -6.08 -14.85
CA GLU A 144 -1.72 -5.61 -13.94
C GLU A 144 -1.25 -5.57 -12.48
N GLN A 145 -0.46 -6.57 -12.08
CA GLN A 145 0.13 -6.66 -10.73
C GLN A 145 1.09 -5.51 -10.43
N LEU A 146 1.94 -5.16 -11.40
CA LEU A 146 2.89 -4.06 -11.25
C LEU A 146 2.15 -2.72 -11.24
N ALA A 147 1.29 -2.49 -12.24
CA ALA A 147 0.50 -1.28 -12.37
C ALA A 147 -0.26 -0.95 -11.08
N SER A 148 -0.77 -1.98 -10.41
CA SER A 148 -1.46 -1.76 -9.15
C SER A 148 -0.54 -1.61 -7.92
N THR A 149 0.64 -2.24 -7.92
CA THR A 149 1.66 -1.94 -6.90
C THR A 149 2.07 -0.46 -6.98
N TYR A 150 2.23 0.06 -8.20
CA TYR A 150 2.42 1.49 -8.44
C TYR A 150 1.22 2.30 -7.98
N ALA A 151 -0.01 1.90 -8.30
CA ALA A 151 -1.23 2.58 -7.84
C ALA A 151 -1.26 2.76 -6.31
N CYS A 152 -0.89 1.71 -5.57
CA CYS A 152 -0.78 1.76 -4.11
C CYS A 152 0.28 2.75 -3.65
N LEU A 153 1.47 2.74 -4.28
CA LEU A 153 2.55 3.68 -3.98
C LEU A 153 2.11 5.13 -4.24
N LEU A 154 1.49 5.40 -5.39
CA LEU A 154 0.95 6.72 -5.73
C LEU A 154 -0.08 7.20 -4.72
N PHE A 155 -1.00 6.33 -4.35
CA PHE A 155 -1.99 6.66 -3.33
C PHE A 155 -1.33 7.00 -2.00
N ILE A 156 -0.36 6.20 -1.53
CA ILE A 156 0.34 6.46 -0.26
C ILE A 156 1.11 7.79 -0.31
N LEU A 157 1.70 8.12 -1.46
CA LEU A 157 2.45 9.37 -1.65
C LEU A 157 1.54 10.59 -1.77
N HIS A 158 0.45 10.49 -2.53
CA HIS A 158 -0.60 11.52 -2.64
C HIS A 158 -1.18 11.86 -1.28
N THR A 159 -1.46 10.82 -0.48
CA THR A 159 -2.01 10.96 0.88
C THR A 159 -0.97 11.34 1.93
N ARG A 160 0.32 11.25 1.59
CA ARG A 160 1.47 11.61 2.45
C ARG A 160 1.47 10.89 3.80
N PHE A 161 1.13 9.60 3.82
CA PHE A 161 1.09 8.85 5.08
C PHE A 161 2.41 8.92 5.86
N GLN A 162 2.29 9.24 7.14
CA GLN A 162 3.41 9.32 8.09
C GLN A 162 3.80 7.92 8.59
N VAL A 163 4.35 7.08 7.70
CA VAL A 163 4.64 5.65 7.96
C VAL A 163 6.12 5.29 7.81
N HIS A 164 7.01 6.24 8.08
CA HIS A 164 8.46 6.00 8.01
C HIS A 164 8.89 4.91 9.02
N PRO A 165 9.85 4.03 8.69
CA PRO A 165 10.48 3.12 9.64
C PRO A 165 10.92 3.70 11.00
N HIS A 166 11.29 4.99 11.07
CA HIS A 166 11.69 5.66 12.32
C HIS A 166 10.52 6.29 13.06
N HIS A 167 9.29 6.21 12.52
CA HIS A 167 8.11 6.75 13.16
C HIS A 167 7.82 5.96 14.46
N PRO A 168 7.59 6.64 15.60
CA PRO A 168 7.45 5.97 16.90
C PRO A 168 6.32 4.94 16.91
N ASP A 169 5.14 5.30 16.40
CA ASP A 169 3.97 4.41 16.45
C ASP A 169 3.79 3.54 15.20
N ALA A 170 4.09 4.04 14.00
CA ALA A 170 3.83 3.35 12.73
C ALA A 170 5.07 2.69 12.09
N GLY A 171 6.27 2.84 12.65
CA GLY A 171 7.52 2.38 12.03
C GLY A 171 7.64 0.86 11.87
N PHE A 172 6.87 0.09 12.63
CA PHE A 172 6.84 -1.38 12.51
C PHE A 172 6.07 -1.89 11.29
N LEU A 173 5.31 -1.04 10.60
CA LEU A 173 4.51 -1.42 9.44
C LEU A 173 5.42 -1.86 8.29
N THR A 174 5.04 -2.97 7.65
CA THR A 174 5.73 -3.51 6.47
C THR A 174 5.15 -2.97 5.18
N TRP A 175 5.91 -3.05 4.09
CA TRP A 175 5.38 -2.72 2.76
C TRP A 175 4.15 -3.56 2.43
N SER A 176 4.11 -4.84 2.83
CA SER A 176 2.93 -5.69 2.66
C SER A 176 1.72 -5.13 3.41
N ASP A 177 1.90 -4.57 4.61
CA ASP A 177 0.82 -3.95 5.36
C ASP A 177 0.32 -2.68 4.66
N LEU A 178 1.25 -1.82 4.25
CA LEU A 178 0.94 -0.55 3.59
C LEU A 178 0.26 -0.75 2.24
N ARG A 179 0.74 -1.71 1.44
CA ARG A 179 0.10 -2.11 0.19
C ARG A 179 -1.32 -2.62 0.46
N PHE A 180 -1.49 -3.52 1.42
CA PHE A 180 -2.80 -4.05 1.77
C PHE A 180 -3.77 -2.94 2.23
N PHE A 181 -3.30 -2.00 3.06
CA PHE A 181 -4.10 -0.86 3.49
C PHE A 181 -4.42 0.09 2.35
N ALA A 182 -3.48 0.39 1.46
CA ALA A 182 -3.73 1.20 0.27
C ALA A 182 -4.81 0.58 -0.60
N VAL A 183 -4.72 -0.73 -0.91
CA VAL A 183 -5.76 -1.44 -1.68
C VAL A 183 -7.12 -1.34 -1.00
N LEU A 184 -7.18 -1.57 0.32
CA LEU A 184 -8.41 -1.49 1.10
C LEU A 184 -9.03 -0.07 1.05
N LEU A 185 -8.21 0.97 1.15
CA LEU A 185 -8.68 2.35 1.11
C LEU A 185 -9.12 2.74 -0.30
N MET A 186 -8.34 2.40 -1.32
CA MET A 186 -8.64 2.69 -2.73
C MET A 186 -9.93 2.00 -3.18
N THR A 187 -10.12 0.73 -2.86
CA THR A 187 -11.31 -0.03 -3.28
C THR A 187 -12.61 0.47 -2.65
N HIS A 188 -12.55 0.96 -1.41
CA HIS A 188 -13.75 1.26 -0.63
C HIS A 188 -14.00 2.76 -0.37
N TRP A 189 -12.97 3.60 -0.32
CA TRP A 189 -13.12 5.03 -0.04
C TRP A 189 -12.99 5.92 -1.27
N LEU A 190 -12.38 5.44 -2.36
CA LEU A 190 -12.28 6.21 -3.60
C LEU A 190 -13.47 5.89 -4.51
N PRO A 191 -14.02 6.89 -5.22
CA PRO A 191 -14.97 6.65 -6.30
C PRO A 191 -14.32 5.86 -7.44
N GLN A 192 -15.07 4.95 -8.06
CA GLN A 192 -14.57 4.05 -9.09
C GLN A 192 -15.42 4.14 -10.36
N ARG A 193 -14.78 4.01 -11.54
CA ARG A 193 -15.40 3.92 -12.86
C ARG A 193 -15.86 2.49 -13.09
N LYS A 194 -17.18 2.25 -13.13
CA LYS A 194 -17.71 0.95 -13.58
C LYS A 194 -17.88 0.97 -15.10
N ARG A 195 -17.18 0.06 -15.78
CA ARG A 195 -17.53 -0.32 -17.16
C ARG A 195 -18.73 -1.26 -17.10
N LEU A 196 -19.86 -0.83 -17.65
CA LEU A 196 -20.96 -1.74 -17.97
C LEU A 196 -20.48 -2.74 -19.04
N PRO A 197 -20.80 -4.04 -18.93
CA PRO A 197 -20.57 -4.97 -20.04
C PRO A 197 -21.34 -4.46 -21.26
N LYS A 198 -20.68 -4.33 -22.42
CA LYS A 198 -21.38 -4.10 -23.68
C LYS A 198 -22.36 -5.25 -23.89
N LEU A 199 -23.66 -4.98 -23.76
CA LEU A 199 -24.69 -5.85 -24.31
C LEU A 199 -24.43 -5.93 -25.81
N MET A 200 -23.92 -7.08 -26.29
CA MET A 200 -23.90 -7.36 -27.71
C MET A 200 -25.34 -7.56 -28.16
N PHE A 201 -25.91 -6.55 -28.79
CA PHE A 201 -27.10 -6.73 -29.60
C PHE A 201 -26.70 -7.47 -30.88
N PRO A 202 -27.38 -8.56 -31.25
CA PRO A 202 -27.20 -9.19 -32.55
C PRO A 202 -27.93 -8.30 -33.57
N ASP A 203 -27.27 -7.24 -34.02
CA ASP A 203 -27.37 -6.71 -35.39
C ASP A 203 -26.51 -5.44 -35.57
N GLY A 204 -25.38 -5.65 -36.26
CA GLY A 204 -24.99 -4.90 -37.46
C GLY A 204 -24.86 -3.36 -37.47
N SER A 205 -25.09 -2.64 -36.37
CA SER A 205 -24.87 -1.19 -36.33
C SER A 205 -23.90 -0.82 -35.21
N ILE A 206 -22.68 -0.45 -35.60
CA ILE A 206 -21.70 0.15 -34.71
C ILE A 206 -22.23 1.56 -34.39
N SER A 207 -22.96 1.71 -33.29
CA SER A 207 -23.17 3.04 -32.72
C SER A 207 -21.84 3.53 -32.15
N LYS A 208 -21.48 4.74 -32.54
CA LYS A 208 -20.22 5.41 -32.19
C LYS A 208 -20.33 6.14 -30.84
N ASP A 209 -21.12 5.59 -29.92
CA ASP A 209 -21.29 6.17 -28.59
C ASP A 209 -20.44 5.41 -27.58
N ALA A 210 -19.52 6.15 -26.97
CA ALA A 210 -18.64 5.70 -25.92
C ALA A 210 -19.43 4.95 -24.84
N ALA A 211 -18.86 3.86 -24.33
CA ALA A 211 -19.38 3.21 -23.13
C ALA A 211 -19.58 4.30 -22.07
N ALA A 212 -20.81 4.51 -21.60
CA ALA A 212 -21.08 5.46 -20.53
C ALA A 212 -20.42 4.93 -19.26
N ASP A 213 -19.21 5.42 -18.96
CA ASP A 213 -18.53 5.13 -17.70
C ASP A 213 -19.41 5.65 -16.56
N THR A 214 -19.99 4.73 -15.79
CA THR A 214 -20.81 5.09 -14.63
C THR A 214 -19.90 5.16 -13.41
N VAL A 215 -19.85 6.32 -12.76
CA VAL A 215 -19.07 6.50 -11.53
C VAL A 215 -19.88 5.97 -10.35
N VAL A 216 -19.24 5.13 -9.53
CA VAL A 216 -19.81 4.59 -8.29
C VAL A 216 -18.99 5.07 -7.09
N GLU A 217 -19.66 5.38 -5.98
CA GLU A 217 -19.04 5.87 -4.72
C GLU A 217 -18.01 4.93 -4.08
N ASN A 218 -17.97 3.66 -4.51
CA ASN A 218 -16.93 2.68 -4.22
C ASN A 218 -17.03 1.55 -5.24
N GLY A 219 -15.89 0.99 -5.64
CA GLY A 219 -15.83 -0.14 -6.57
C GLY A 219 -15.62 -1.48 -5.88
N ALA A 220 -15.87 -1.53 -4.56
CA ALA A 220 -15.73 -2.73 -3.78
C ALA A 220 -16.58 -3.87 -4.34
N GLN A 221 -15.91 -4.90 -4.87
CA GLN A 221 -16.55 -6.14 -5.29
C GLN A 221 -16.77 -7.09 -4.10
N ILE A 222 -15.99 -6.90 -3.03
CA ILE A 222 -16.03 -7.70 -1.81
C ILE A 222 -16.67 -6.86 -0.72
N ALA A 223 -17.75 -7.36 -0.12
CA ALA A 223 -18.34 -6.73 1.05
C ALA A 223 -17.45 -6.95 2.27
N LEU A 224 -17.12 -5.88 3.00
CA LEU A 224 -16.34 -5.96 4.25
C LEU A 224 -17.16 -6.46 5.44
N ARG A 225 -18.48 -6.53 5.29
CA ARG A 225 -19.41 -7.17 6.21
C ARG A 225 -20.58 -7.70 5.41
N SER A 226 -21.01 -8.92 5.68
CA SER A 226 -22.16 -9.50 5.00
C SER A 226 -23.43 -8.71 5.35
N PRO A 227 -24.19 -8.19 4.37
CA PRO A 227 -25.43 -7.46 4.65
C PRO A 227 -26.55 -8.38 5.16
N SER A 228 -26.49 -9.69 4.87
CA SER A 228 -27.52 -10.66 5.29
C SER A 228 -27.22 -11.30 6.64
N THR A 229 -25.94 -11.62 6.93
CA THR A 229 -25.55 -12.33 8.15
C THR A 229 -24.88 -11.43 9.19
N GLY A 230 -24.41 -10.24 8.80
CA GLY A 230 -23.63 -9.36 9.66
C GLY A 230 -22.23 -9.88 9.98
N GLU A 231 -21.79 -10.98 9.36
CA GLU A 231 -20.50 -11.60 9.61
C GLU A 231 -19.35 -10.84 8.92
N TRP A 232 -18.19 -10.90 9.56
CA TRP A 232 -16.95 -10.30 9.07
C TRP A 232 -16.14 -11.34 8.29
N PRO A 233 -15.65 -11.02 7.07
CA PRO A 233 -14.72 -11.88 6.38
C PRO A 233 -13.39 -11.98 7.15
N ALA A 234 -12.75 -13.15 7.03
CA ALA A 234 -11.42 -13.38 7.57
C ALA A 234 -10.40 -12.44 6.91
N ILE A 235 -9.39 -12.00 7.68
CA ILE A 235 -8.36 -11.09 7.16
C ILE A 235 -7.54 -11.77 6.06
N SER A 236 -7.23 -13.07 6.19
CA SER A 236 -6.55 -13.85 5.15
C SER A 236 -7.34 -13.89 3.86
N PHE A 237 -8.66 -14.12 3.94
CA PHE A 237 -9.54 -14.07 2.78
C PHE A 237 -9.50 -12.70 2.09
N LEU A 238 -9.50 -11.61 2.86
CA LEU A 238 -9.38 -10.27 2.32
C LEU A 238 -8.01 -10.04 1.66
N GLN A 239 -6.91 -10.48 2.28
CA GLN A 239 -5.55 -10.36 1.72
C GLN A 239 -5.38 -11.14 0.42
N GLU A 240 -6.04 -12.30 0.29
CA GLU A 240 -6.01 -13.12 -0.92
C GLU A 240 -6.92 -12.58 -2.04
N ARG A 241 -8.07 -12.02 -1.66
CA ARG A 241 -9.15 -11.70 -2.61
C ARG A 241 -9.24 -10.24 -2.99
N LEU A 242 -8.81 -9.32 -2.14
CA LEU A 242 -8.68 -7.90 -2.51
C LEU A 242 -7.53 -7.79 -3.50
N GLN A 243 -7.90 -7.77 -4.77
CA GLN A 243 -6.94 -7.48 -5.81
C GLN A 243 -6.59 -6.00 -5.75
N PRO A 244 -5.30 -5.67 -5.90
CA PRO A 244 -4.88 -4.29 -6.02
C PRO A 244 -5.62 -3.60 -7.19
N THR A 245 -6.36 -2.53 -6.91
CA THR A 245 -7.07 -1.75 -7.94
C THR A 245 -6.09 -0.98 -8.81
N SER A 246 -6.32 -0.96 -10.12
CA SER A 246 -5.54 -0.09 -11.01
C SER A 246 -5.98 1.37 -10.84
N VAL A 247 -5.08 2.35 -11.03
CA VAL A 247 -5.44 3.78 -11.01
C VAL A 247 -6.55 4.10 -12.03
N TRP A 248 -6.64 3.31 -13.11
CA TRP A 248 -7.64 3.45 -14.17
C TRP A 248 -9.08 3.22 -13.71
N GLU A 249 -9.25 2.39 -12.69
CA GLU A 249 -10.56 2.11 -12.12
C GLU A 249 -10.98 3.24 -11.18
N THR A 250 -10.05 4.04 -10.65
CA THR A 250 -10.38 5.12 -9.72
C THR A 250 -10.71 6.42 -10.45
N VAL A 251 -11.62 7.23 -9.90
CA VAL A 251 -11.87 8.61 -10.36
C VAL A 251 -10.94 9.54 -9.58
N GLY A 252 -9.63 9.44 -9.86
CA GLY A 252 -8.59 10.14 -9.11
C GLY A 252 -8.22 9.45 -7.79
N LEU A 253 -7.45 10.15 -6.95
CA LEU A 253 -6.93 9.63 -5.68
C LEU A 253 -7.59 10.24 -4.44
N ASP A 254 -8.57 11.12 -4.64
CA ASP A 254 -9.29 11.78 -3.56
C ASP A 254 -10.42 10.91 -2.99
N LEU A 255 -10.65 11.03 -1.68
CA LEU A 255 -11.71 10.31 -1.00
C LEU A 255 -13.10 10.80 -1.44
N SER A 256 -14.09 9.92 -1.42
CA SER A 256 -15.49 10.28 -1.68
C SER A 256 -15.94 11.43 -0.76
N HIS A 257 -16.37 12.55 -1.35
CA HIS A 257 -16.94 13.67 -0.62
C HIS A 257 -18.20 13.28 0.17
N PRO A 258 -19.17 12.52 -0.38
CA PRO A 258 -20.29 11.99 0.38
C PRO A 258 -19.86 11.24 1.66
N LEU A 259 -18.87 10.35 1.55
CA LEU A 259 -18.33 9.59 2.69
C LEU A 259 -17.76 10.53 3.76
N THR A 260 -16.84 11.41 3.37
CA THR A 260 -16.12 12.27 4.31
C THR A 260 -17.01 13.33 4.96
N ASN A 261 -18.03 13.82 4.24
CA ASN A 261 -19.04 14.74 4.77
C ASN A 261 -19.89 14.06 5.84
N CYS A 262 -20.44 12.86 5.55
CA CYS A 262 -21.25 12.12 6.53
C CYS A 262 -20.50 11.83 7.83
N LEU A 263 -19.20 11.49 7.77
CA LEU A 263 -18.41 11.23 8.97
C LEU A 263 -18.14 12.49 9.80
N ARG A 264 -17.91 13.61 9.11
CA ARG A 264 -17.76 14.92 9.75
C ARG A 264 -19.04 15.39 10.42
N ASP A 265 -20.17 15.25 9.73
CA ASP A 265 -21.49 15.61 10.27
C ASP A 265 -21.85 14.70 11.46
N LEU A 266 -21.58 13.39 11.36
CA LEU A 266 -21.78 12.47 12.47
C LEU A 266 -20.98 12.87 13.71
N LYS A 267 -19.72 13.28 13.55
CA LYS A 267 -18.93 13.81 14.67
C LYS A 267 -19.59 15.04 15.29
N VAL A 268 -19.99 16.02 14.47
CA VAL A 268 -20.61 17.26 14.95
C VAL A 268 -21.89 16.97 15.71
N HIS A 269 -22.73 16.07 15.22
CA HIS A 269 -23.99 15.76 15.87
C HIS A 269 -23.83 14.90 17.11
N LEU A 270 -22.95 13.88 17.07
CA LEU A 270 -22.85 12.91 18.15
C LEU A 270 -21.91 13.36 19.28
N ILE A 271 -20.87 14.15 19.02
CA ILE A 271 -19.97 14.63 20.09
C ILE A 271 -20.57 15.83 20.83
N ASN A 272 -21.34 16.68 20.16
CA ASN A 272 -21.91 17.86 20.79
C ASN A 272 -23.16 17.56 21.65
N ASP A 273 -23.69 16.33 21.56
CA ASP A 273 -24.86 15.86 22.31
C ASP A 273 -24.42 14.77 23.29
N ASP A 274 -24.05 15.17 24.51
CA ASP A 274 -23.51 14.28 25.55
C ASP A 274 -24.50 13.17 25.95
N ASP A 275 -25.81 13.48 25.93
CA ASP A 275 -26.87 12.53 26.28
C ASP A 275 -27.00 11.45 25.21
N VAL A 276 -27.06 11.84 23.94
CA VAL A 276 -27.09 10.88 22.82
C VAL A 276 -25.80 10.06 22.76
N LEU A 277 -24.64 10.68 23.00
CA LEU A 277 -23.37 9.97 23.02
C LEU A 277 -23.31 8.95 24.16
N LYS A 278 -23.86 9.27 25.32
CA LYS A 278 -23.99 8.34 26.44
C LYS A 278 -24.89 7.16 26.07
N VAL A 279 -26.08 7.41 25.50
CA VAL A 279 -27.00 6.35 25.03
C VAL A 279 -26.33 5.46 23.99
N PHE A 280 -25.59 6.04 23.04
CA PHE A 280 -24.85 5.29 22.04
C PHE A 280 -23.82 4.34 22.68
N ARG A 281 -23.03 4.83 23.64
CA ARG A 281 -22.05 4.01 24.38
C ARG A 281 -22.71 2.89 25.17
N GLU A 282 -23.82 3.17 25.85
CA GLU A 282 -24.57 2.16 26.60
C GLU A 282 -25.10 1.04 25.70
N LYS A 283 -25.63 1.38 24.51
CA LYS A 283 -26.05 0.40 23.50
C LYS A 283 -24.88 -0.47 22.99
N VAL A 284 -23.75 0.16 22.68
CA VAL A 284 -22.53 -0.54 22.24
C VAL A 284 -22.07 -1.53 23.30
N LEU A 285 -22.01 -1.11 24.55
CA LEU A 285 -21.56 -1.94 25.66
C LEU A 285 -22.55 -3.08 25.95
N THR A 286 -23.85 -2.81 25.89
CA THR A 286 -24.91 -3.83 26.07
C THR A 286 -24.76 -4.94 25.02
N ARG A 287 -24.59 -4.56 23.75
CA ARG A 287 -24.37 -5.52 22.65
C ARG A 287 -23.09 -6.36 22.86
N LEU A 288 -22.00 -5.73 23.31
CA LEU A 288 -20.76 -6.44 23.59
C LEU A 288 -20.89 -7.43 24.75
N ARG A 289 -21.60 -7.04 25.83
CA ARG A 289 -21.92 -7.91 26.97
C ARG A 289 -22.76 -9.11 26.54
N LEU A 290 -23.80 -8.88 25.73
CA LEU A 290 -24.66 -9.94 25.18
C LEU A 290 -23.88 -10.93 24.31
N TRP A 291 -22.99 -10.43 23.44
CA TRP A 291 -22.13 -11.30 22.62
C TRP A 291 -21.18 -12.15 23.49
N THR A 292 -20.60 -11.54 24.52
CA THR A 292 -19.70 -12.24 25.45
C THR A 292 -20.45 -13.31 26.25
N ALA A 293 -21.70 -13.04 26.62
CA ALA A 293 -22.61 -13.98 27.26
C ALA A 293 -22.90 -15.19 26.37
N ALA A 294 -23.25 -14.93 25.11
CA ALA A 294 -23.55 -15.98 24.14
C ALA A 294 -22.35 -16.89 23.86
N LYS A 295 -21.12 -16.38 23.97
CA LYS A 295 -19.88 -17.16 23.82
C LYS A 295 -19.41 -17.87 25.09
N GLY A 296 -20.12 -17.71 26.21
CA GLY A 296 -19.76 -18.33 27.49
C GLY A 296 -18.51 -17.75 28.16
N MET A 297 -17.98 -16.62 27.67
CA MET A 297 -16.71 -16.03 28.15
C MET A 297 -16.88 -14.91 29.18
N LEU A 298 -18.09 -14.68 29.70
CA LEU A 298 -18.39 -13.54 30.58
C LEU A 298 -17.50 -13.50 31.83
N ARG A 299 -17.24 -14.65 32.47
CA ARG A 299 -16.55 -14.68 33.76
C ARG A 299 -15.05 -14.37 33.64
N GLU A 300 -14.45 -14.73 32.51
CA GLU A 300 -13.02 -14.49 32.23
C GLU A 300 -12.79 -13.07 31.72
N ASN A 301 -13.76 -12.51 30.99
CA ASN A 301 -13.63 -11.21 30.33
C ASN A 301 -14.31 -10.05 31.08
N ALA A 302 -15.01 -10.31 32.20
CA ALA A 302 -15.73 -9.28 32.95
C ALA A 302 -14.86 -8.06 33.25
N SER A 303 -13.64 -8.28 33.78
CA SER A 303 -12.72 -7.19 34.10
C SER A 303 -12.31 -6.36 32.87
N SER A 304 -12.12 -7.00 31.71
CA SER A 304 -11.76 -6.28 30.46
C SER A 304 -12.91 -5.42 29.94
N ILE A 305 -14.15 -5.90 30.09
CA ILE A 305 -15.36 -5.19 29.63
C ILE A 305 -15.69 -4.05 30.58
N ASP A 306 -15.52 -4.22 31.89
CA ASP A 306 -15.74 -3.16 32.88
C ASP A 306 -14.66 -2.07 32.77
N GLU A 307 -13.41 -2.44 32.49
CA GLU A 307 -12.36 -1.46 32.17
C GLU A 307 -12.69 -0.71 30.87
N LEU A 308 -13.16 -1.43 29.85
CA LEU A 308 -13.61 -0.81 28.60
C LEU A 308 -14.81 0.13 28.82
N GLU A 309 -15.76 -0.18 29.69
CA GLU A 309 -16.89 0.70 30.01
C GLU A 309 -16.41 2.10 30.43
N SER A 310 -15.42 2.16 31.33
CA SER A 310 -14.84 3.42 31.80
C SER A 310 -14.11 4.21 30.71
N LYS A 311 -13.57 3.52 29.69
CA LYS A 311 -12.74 4.10 28.61
C LYS A 311 -13.44 4.13 27.25
N LEU A 312 -14.67 3.63 27.11
CA LEU A 312 -15.37 3.47 25.83
C LEU A 312 -15.57 4.81 25.13
N TYR A 313 -15.72 5.89 25.91
CA TYR A 313 -15.74 7.26 25.38
C TYR A 313 -14.50 7.56 24.54
N LEU A 314 -13.30 7.21 25.01
CA LEU A 314 -12.04 7.47 24.30
C LEU A 314 -12.01 6.75 22.95
N VAL A 315 -12.50 5.50 22.91
CA VAL A 315 -12.56 4.71 21.68
C VAL A 315 -13.57 5.29 20.69
N VAL A 316 -14.79 5.59 21.15
CA VAL A 316 -15.85 6.17 20.30
C VAL A 316 -15.44 7.55 19.79
N HIS A 317 -14.96 8.42 20.69
CA HIS A 317 -14.46 9.74 20.34
C HIS A 317 -13.26 9.65 19.38
N GLY A 318 -12.38 8.67 19.57
CA GLY A 318 -11.26 8.37 18.69
C GLY A 318 -11.73 8.09 17.26
N PHE A 319 -12.65 7.14 17.08
CA PHE A 319 -13.22 6.82 15.76
C PHE A 319 -13.93 8.02 15.12
N LEU A 320 -14.76 8.75 15.86
CA LEU A 320 -15.47 9.93 15.33
C LEU A 320 -14.49 11.03 14.90
N THR A 321 -13.44 11.26 15.70
CA THR A 321 -12.42 12.27 15.39
C THR A 321 -11.61 11.87 14.15
N ILE A 322 -11.20 10.60 14.05
CA ILE A 322 -10.48 10.08 12.89
C ILE A 322 -11.35 10.17 11.63
N GLY A 323 -12.62 9.73 11.72
CA GLY A 323 -13.56 9.78 10.60
C GLY A 323 -13.79 11.18 10.07
N ALA A 324 -14.00 12.16 10.97
CA ALA A 324 -14.12 13.57 10.57
C ALA A 324 -12.80 14.15 10.00
N GLY A 325 -11.65 13.67 10.48
CA GLY A 325 -10.34 14.05 9.97
C GLY A 325 -10.12 13.65 8.50
N LEU A 326 -10.84 12.63 8.00
CA LEU A 326 -10.73 12.21 6.59
C LEU A 326 -11.09 13.31 5.59
N SER A 327 -11.89 14.31 5.97
CA SER A 327 -12.19 15.46 5.09
C SER A 327 -11.02 16.45 4.97
N GLN A 328 -9.97 16.29 5.77
CA GLN A 328 -8.81 17.19 5.81
C GLN A 328 -7.55 16.41 5.44
N PRO A 329 -6.86 16.75 4.34
CA PRO A 329 -5.64 16.03 3.91
C PRO A 329 -4.56 15.97 4.99
N LYS A 330 -4.44 17.04 5.80
CA LYS A 330 -3.47 17.13 6.92
C LYS A 330 -3.75 16.16 8.05
N GLU A 331 -5.00 15.78 8.26
CA GLU A 331 -5.38 14.80 9.29
C GLU A 331 -5.33 13.38 8.70
N PHE A 332 -5.67 13.23 7.42
CA PHE A 332 -5.66 11.95 6.74
C PHE A 332 -4.25 11.33 6.65
N GLN A 333 -3.20 12.13 6.46
CA GLN A 333 -1.81 11.66 6.51
C GLN A 333 -1.43 10.95 7.82
N HIS A 334 -2.14 11.22 8.93
CA HIS A 334 -1.94 10.62 10.25
C HIS A 334 -2.95 9.51 10.58
N LEU A 335 -3.73 9.03 9.60
CA LEU A 335 -4.80 8.03 9.84
C LEU A 335 -4.30 6.81 10.62
N LEU A 336 -3.21 6.20 10.16
CA LEU A 336 -2.68 4.97 10.77
C LEU A 336 -2.14 5.23 12.18
N GLU A 337 -1.40 6.32 12.37
CA GLU A 337 -0.92 6.78 13.68
C GLU A 337 -2.09 7.01 14.65
N HIS A 338 -3.13 7.73 14.21
CA HIS A 338 -4.29 8.03 15.04
C HIS A 338 -5.08 6.77 15.41
N LEU A 339 -5.23 5.80 14.49
CA LEU A 339 -5.86 4.52 14.82
C LEU A 339 -5.04 3.77 15.87
N LEU A 340 -3.71 3.72 15.73
CA LEU A 340 -2.83 3.03 16.68
C LEU A 340 -2.87 3.70 18.07
N THR A 341 -2.73 5.02 18.12
CA THR A 341 -2.58 5.78 19.38
C THR A 341 -3.90 6.03 20.10
N ARG A 342 -4.99 6.31 19.38
CA ARG A 342 -6.29 6.71 20.00
C ARG A 342 -7.26 5.54 20.18
N VAL A 343 -7.12 4.47 19.39
CA VAL A 343 -8.01 3.32 19.44
C VAL A 343 -7.28 2.09 19.96
N VAL A 344 -6.24 1.64 19.25
CA VAL A 344 -5.60 0.35 19.55
C VAL A 344 -4.94 0.35 20.93
N ARG A 345 -4.25 1.42 21.29
CA ARG A 345 -3.65 1.59 22.62
C ARG A 345 -4.67 1.49 23.75
N VAL A 346 -5.81 2.18 23.62
CA VAL A 346 -6.88 2.13 24.64
C VAL A 346 -7.44 0.71 24.77
N LEU A 347 -7.62 0.00 23.65
CA LEU A 347 -8.11 -1.38 23.66
C LEU A 347 -7.11 -2.36 24.30
N HIS A 348 -5.81 -2.16 24.08
CA HIS A 348 -4.75 -2.90 24.77
C HIS A 348 -4.73 -2.61 26.27
N ASP A 349 -4.87 -1.34 26.66
CA ASP A 349 -4.94 -0.95 28.07
C ASP A 349 -6.12 -1.64 28.78
N CYS A 350 -7.25 -1.81 28.08
CA CYS A 350 -8.42 -2.55 28.57
C CYS A 350 -8.30 -4.09 28.47
N LYS A 351 -7.16 -4.61 27.97
CA LYS A 351 -6.91 -6.05 27.76
C LYS A 351 -7.96 -6.75 26.90
N ILE A 352 -8.44 -6.07 25.86
CA ILE A 352 -9.43 -6.62 24.94
C ILE A 352 -8.77 -7.69 24.05
N MET A 353 -9.39 -8.85 23.97
CA MET A 353 -8.91 -9.94 23.12
C MET A 353 -9.32 -9.74 21.66
N LYS A 354 -8.52 -10.27 20.73
CA LYS A 354 -8.77 -10.18 19.28
C LYS A 354 -10.19 -10.59 18.84
N PRO A 355 -10.82 -11.67 19.39
CA PRO A 355 -12.20 -12.02 19.04
C PRO A 355 -13.23 -10.96 19.47
N GLN A 356 -12.98 -10.25 20.57
CA GLN A 356 -13.86 -9.20 21.08
C GLN A 356 -13.81 -7.94 20.20
N LEU A 357 -12.73 -7.71 19.45
CA LEU A 357 -12.63 -6.58 18.52
C LEU A 357 -13.69 -6.64 17.42
N ASN A 358 -13.93 -7.83 16.85
CA ASN A 358 -15.02 -8.02 15.88
C ASN A 358 -16.38 -7.71 16.49
N ALA A 359 -16.62 -8.14 17.72
CA ALA A 359 -17.85 -7.88 18.44
C ALA A 359 -18.02 -6.38 18.74
N LEU A 360 -16.95 -5.70 19.14
CA LEU A 360 -16.94 -4.25 19.37
C LEU A 360 -17.24 -3.48 18.07
N CYS A 361 -16.59 -3.83 16.96
CA CYS A 361 -16.86 -3.19 15.66
C CYS A 361 -18.30 -3.46 15.19
N SER A 362 -18.84 -4.67 15.37
CA SER A 362 -20.26 -4.94 15.12
C SER A 362 -21.16 -4.08 15.99
N ALA A 363 -20.87 -3.98 17.29
CA ALA A 363 -21.66 -3.18 18.21
C ALA A 363 -21.64 -1.68 17.85
N LEU A 364 -20.48 -1.12 17.45
CA LEU A 364 -20.35 0.26 16.99
C LEU A 364 -21.19 0.56 15.74
N VAL A 365 -21.27 -0.40 14.81
CA VAL A 365 -22.07 -0.28 13.60
C VAL A 365 -23.56 -0.43 13.90
N ASP A 366 -23.93 -1.47 14.64
CA ASP A 366 -25.33 -1.87 14.84
C ASP A 366 -26.07 -0.99 15.87
N SER A 367 -25.34 -0.26 16.73
CA SER A 367 -25.95 0.64 17.72
C SER A 367 -26.38 1.99 17.14
N LEU A 368 -25.74 2.44 16.05
CA LEU A 368 -25.99 3.78 15.49
C LEU A 368 -27.42 3.92 14.89
N PRO A 369 -27.94 2.93 14.13
CA PRO A 369 -29.31 2.99 13.61
C PRO A 369 -30.39 3.02 14.70
N GLU A 370 -30.09 2.59 15.93
CA GLU A 370 -31.04 2.55 17.04
C GLU A 370 -31.18 3.88 17.79
N LEU A 371 -30.39 4.89 17.43
CA LEU A 371 -30.53 6.22 18.00
C LEU A 371 -31.76 6.91 17.40
N ASP A 372 -32.63 7.41 18.28
CA ASP A 372 -33.81 8.19 17.91
C ASP A 372 -33.45 9.68 17.93
N VAL A 373 -32.90 10.17 16.82
CA VAL A 373 -32.34 11.52 16.69
C VAL A 373 -32.66 12.13 15.32
N TRP A 374 -32.88 13.45 15.30
CA TRP A 374 -33.41 14.16 14.13
C TRP A 374 -32.55 14.00 12.86
N TYR A 375 -31.22 13.98 12.98
CA TYR A 375 -30.32 13.85 11.83
C TYR A 375 -30.30 12.44 11.22
N LEU A 376 -30.90 11.46 11.90
CA LEU A 376 -31.13 10.11 11.39
C LEU A 376 -32.57 9.86 10.92
N ASN A 377 -33.44 10.89 10.92
CA ASN A 377 -34.87 10.75 10.55
C ASN A 377 -35.15 10.99 9.07
N GLY A 378 -34.26 11.67 8.33
CA GLY A 378 -34.36 11.80 6.87
C GLY A 378 -33.92 10.52 6.17
N GLN A 379 -34.77 9.91 5.33
CA GLN A 379 -34.51 8.56 4.81
C GLN A 379 -33.27 8.47 3.90
N GLU A 380 -33.05 9.46 3.03
CA GLU A 380 -31.87 9.50 2.14
C GLU A 380 -30.58 9.81 2.92
N THR A 381 -30.61 10.81 3.80
CA THR A 381 -29.47 11.21 4.64
C THR A 381 -29.09 10.11 5.63
N ARG A 382 -30.08 9.43 6.22
CA ARG A 382 -29.89 8.28 7.11
C ARG A 382 -29.15 7.15 6.40
N ASN A 383 -29.61 6.74 5.24
CA ASN A 383 -29.01 5.61 4.52
C ASN A 383 -27.55 5.89 4.14
N LEU A 384 -27.27 7.10 3.64
CA LEU A 384 -25.91 7.49 3.27
C LEU A 384 -24.98 7.61 4.49
N LEU A 385 -25.45 8.20 5.59
CA LEU A 385 -24.68 8.34 6.82
C LEU A 385 -24.38 6.98 7.46
N LEU A 386 -25.39 6.11 7.59
CA LEU A 386 -25.22 4.76 8.13
C LEU A 386 -24.29 3.92 7.25
N ALA A 387 -24.42 4.00 5.92
CA ALA A 387 -23.52 3.31 5.00
C ALA A 387 -22.08 3.83 5.10
N SER A 388 -21.90 5.15 5.28
CA SER A 388 -20.60 5.80 5.46
C SER A 388 -19.93 5.37 6.77
N TRP A 389 -20.67 5.41 7.89
CA TRP A 389 -20.21 4.93 9.19
C TRP A 389 -19.84 3.44 9.16
N HIS A 390 -20.72 2.63 8.60
CA HIS A 390 -20.50 1.20 8.42
C HIS A 390 -19.20 0.93 7.65
N ARG A 391 -19.01 1.61 6.52
CA ARG A 391 -17.81 1.44 5.67
C ARG A 391 -16.54 1.88 6.40
N PHE A 392 -16.60 3.03 7.07
CA PHE A 392 -15.49 3.55 7.87
C PHE A 392 -15.06 2.56 8.95
N ILE A 393 -15.98 2.11 9.81
CA ILE A 393 -15.69 1.15 10.87
C ILE A 393 -15.19 -0.19 10.30
N SER A 394 -15.75 -0.66 9.18
CA SER A 394 -15.32 -1.90 8.54
C SER A 394 -13.84 -1.86 8.13
N ILE A 395 -13.36 -0.71 7.64
CA ILE A 395 -11.97 -0.54 7.21
C ILE A 395 -11.05 -0.36 8.40
N CYS A 396 -11.44 0.47 9.37
CA CYS A 396 -10.70 0.59 10.61
C CYS A 396 -10.57 -0.76 11.32
N ARG A 397 -11.61 -1.61 11.32
CA ARG A 397 -11.56 -2.98 11.85
C ARG A 397 -10.46 -3.80 11.19
N VAL A 398 -10.39 -3.81 9.86
CA VAL A 398 -9.39 -4.57 9.11
C VAL A 398 -7.98 -4.09 9.44
N VAL A 399 -7.76 -2.77 9.44
CA VAL A 399 -6.47 -2.17 9.82
C VAL A 399 -6.09 -2.58 11.25
N VAL A 400 -6.99 -2.35 12.22
CA VAL A 400 -6.78 -2.67 13.63
C VAL A 400 -6.44 -4.15 13.82
N LEU A 401 -7.21 -5.08 13.24
CA LEU A 401 -6.97 -6.53 13.38
C LEU A 401 -5.66 -7.00 12.76
N THR A 402 -5.19 -6.34 11.71
CA THR A 402 -3.93 -6.67 11.01
C THR A 402 -2.71 -6.28 11.85
N VAL A 403 -2.85 -5.26 12.70
CA VAL A 403 -1.74 -4.71 13.50
C VAL A 403 -1.84 -5.02 14.99
N TYR A 404 -3.00 -5.48 15.47
CA TYR A 404 -3.32 -5.58 16.90
C TYR A 404 -2.26 -6.31 17.73
N ASP A 405 -1.80 -7.46 17.25
CA ASP A 405 -0.84 -8.28 17.99
C ASP A 405 0.60 -7.73 17.92
N ARG A 406 0.92 -6.92 16.89
CA ARG A 406 2.28 -6.39 16.62
C ARG A 406 2.55 -5.03 17.26
N CYS A 407 1.52 -4.26 17.55
CA CYS A 407 1.63 -2.92 18.12
C CYS A 407 1.75 -2.87 19.66
N HIS A 408 1.94 -4.02 20.32
CA HIS A 408 2.06 -4.07 21.78
C HIS A 408 3.34 -3.33 22.24
N PRO A 409 3.28 -2.48 23.29
CA PRO A 409 4.41 -1.64 23.73
C PRO A 409 5.70 -2.41 24.06
N SER A 410 5.60 -3.69 24.42
CA SER A 410 6.75 -4.58 24.66
C SER A 410 7.45 -5.07 23.38
N ALA A 411 6.78 -5.09 22.23
CA ALA A 411 7.35 -5.57 20.96
C ALA A 411 8.18 -4.48 20.24
N ILE A 412 7.82 -3.21 20.42
CA ILE A 412 8.44 -2.07 19.71
C ILE A 412 9.88 -1.82 20.20
N SER A 413 10.20 -2.16 21.46
CA SER A 413 11.59 -2.07 21.98
C SER A 413 12.55 -3.08 21.34
N THR A 414 12.09 -4.30 21.06
CA THR A 414 12.94 -5.37 20.50
C THR A 414 13.34 -5.13 19.05
N THR A 415 12.45 -4.60 18.23
CA THR A 415 12.72 -4.37 16.80
C THR A 415 13.65 -3.16 16.58
N CYS A 416 13.52 -2.11 17.39
CA CYS A 416 14.38 -0.93 17.31
C CYS A 416 15.82 -1.22 17.80
N GLN A 417 15.98 -2.14 18.76
CA GLN A 417 17.30 -2.61 19.21
C GLN A 417 17.99 -3.53 18.18
N GLN A 418 17.23 -4.37 17.45
CA GLN A 418 17.83 -5.21 16.41
C GLN A 418 18.32 -4.42 15.19
N ALA A 419 17.63 -3.33 14.82
CA ALA A 419 18.07 -2.46 13.72
C ALA A 419 19.32 -1.62 14.08
N THR A 420 19.58 -1.37 15.36
CA THR A 420 20.78 -0.64 15.82
C THR A 420 21.97 -1.57 16.10
N CYS A 421 21.73 -2.87 16.34
CA CYS A 421 22.81 -3.85 16.53
C CYS A 421 23.40 -4.43 15.23
N SER A 422 22.74 -4.29 14.07
CA SER A 422 23.23 -4.84 12.79
C SER A 422 24.11 -3.87 11.98
N ALA A 423 24.40 -2.67 12.48
CA ALA A 423 25.16 -1.64 11.75
C ALA A 423 26.52 -1.29 12.40
N GLY A 424 27.07 -2.17 13.24
CA GLY A 424 28.32 -1.86 13.95
C GLY A 424 29.13 -3.09 14.33
N SER A 425 29.78 -3.73 13.35
CA SER A 425 30.91 -4.60 13.64
C SER A 425 31.97 -4.55 12.54
N GLU A 426 32.65 -3.40 12.41
CA GLU A 426 34.03 -3.38 11.93
C GLU A 426 34.95 -3.10 13.11
N GLN A 427 35.68 -4.15 13.48
CA GLN A 427 36.75 -4.11 14.45
C GLN A 427 37.95 -3.40 13.84
N THR A 428 38.38 -2.30 14.46
CA THR A 428 39.81 -1.97 14.52
C THR A 428 40.14 -1.52 15.92
N ALA A 429 40.92 -2.35 16.59
CA ALA A 429 41.51 -2.11 17.89
C ALA A 429 42.62 -1.06 17.80
N THR A 430 42.60 -0.07 18.69
CA THR A 430 43.82 0.51 19.26
C THR A 430 43.54 1.03 20.66
N ASN A 431 44.20 0.41 21.63
CA ASN A 431 44.30 0.83 23.02
C ASN A 431 45.04 2.16 23.15
N VAL A 432 44.51 3.12 23.93
CA VAL A 432 45.30 3.94 24.86
C VAL A 432 44.42 4.26 26.08
N SER A 433 45.00 4.02 27.26
CA SER A 433 44.40 4.20 28.58
C SER A 433 44.55 5.63 29.13
N ALA A 434 43.61 5.96 30.01
CA ALA A 434 43.81 6.64 31.31
C ALA A 434 43.64 8.18 31.43
N THR A 435 42.82 8.53 32.44
CA THR A 435 42.73 9.79 33.21
C THR A 435 42.11 11.00 32.48
N HIS A 436 41.20 11.81 33.06
CA HIS A 436 41.17 12.35 34.42
C HIS A 436 39.76 12.87 34.79
N ASN A 437 39.49 12.91 36.10
CA ASN A 437 38.33 13.46 36.81
C ASN A 437 37.91 14.91 36.44
N GLY A 438 36.61 15.21 36.61
CA GLY A 438 36.17 16.23 37.60
C GLY A 438 35.47 17.52 37.11
N MET A 439 34.31 17.78 37.73
CA MET A 439 33.61 19.07 37.97
C MET A 439 32.99 19.81 36.77
N ALA A 440 31.66 19.95 36.69
CA ALA A 440 30.74 20.77 37.49
C ALA A 440 30.81 22.28 37.18
N ASN A 441 29.67 22.79 36.70
CA ASN A 441 29.13 24.15 36.77
C ASN A 441 30.01 25.33 36.27
N ALA A 442 29.51 26.05 35.26
CA ALA A 442 28.84 27.34 35.43
C ALA A 442 28.92 28.25 34.18
N PHE A 443 27.95 29.18 34.15
CA PHE A 443 27.92 30.46 33.43
C PHE A 443 27.32 30.55 32.02
N GLU A 444 26.02 30.86 32.05
CA GLU A 444 25.39 32.00 31.39
C GLU A 444 26.31 33.15 30.93
N SER A 445 26.01 33.62 29.72
CA SER A 445 25.85 35.04 29.36
C SER A 445 27.05 35.98 29.48
N GLN A 446 27.63 36.36 28.34
CA GLN A 446 27.76 37.79 28.02
C GLN A 446 28.03 38.03 26.52
N ALA A 447 27.02 38.60 25.87
CA ALA A 447 27.20 39.48 24.72
C ALA A 447 27.69 40.84 25.24
N ARG A 448 28.83 41.32 24.71
CA ARG A 448 29.19 42.73 24.48
C ARG A 448 30.64 42.78 23.97
N GLN A 449 30.81 42.81 22.66
CA GLN A 449 31.44 43.92 21.92
C GLN A 449 31.26 43.68 20.43
#